data_AF-A0A0N1B8G5-F1
#
_entry.id   AF-A0A0N1B8G5-F1
#
_cell.length_a   1.000
_cell.length_b   1.000
_cell.length_c   1.000
_cell.angle_alpha   90.00
_cell.angle_beta   90.00
_cell.angle_gamma   90.00
#
_symmetry.space_group_name_H-M   'P 1'
#
loop_
_entity.id
_entity.type
_entity.pdbx_description
1 polymer ?
#
loop_
_entity_poly.entity_id
_entity_poly.type
_entity_poly.pdbx_seq_one_letter_code
_entity_poly.pdbx_strand_id
1 'polypeptide(L)'
;MQTSAYAHTLVDPEEAAARLEHYRERCAARGVDFLATAVQQEYSRVIGEPAAYPAFGPLWWAVKRILRAHGRDLGTCDDGPMAEAAALRGADGAIDEALTMAAADVFRDHYYADYLEGSRDFDAPDGDSYRLVDPDMERRIRAAVGFVE
;
A
#
# COMPACT_ATOMS: atom_id res chain seq x y z
N MET A 1 13.10 6.49 -18.33
CA MET A 1 12.43 5.51 -17.45
C MET A 1 12.74 5.96 -16.04
N GLN A 2 11.85 6.73 -15.41
CA GLN A 2 12.03 7.20 -14.04
C GLN A 2 10.98 6.49 -13.20
N THR A 3 11.25 5.23 -12.86
CA THR A 3 10.71 4.69 -11.62
C THR A 3 11.14 5.63 -10.49
N SER A 4 10.24 5.91 -9.55
CA SER A 4 10.59 6.77 -8.43
C SER A 4 11.72 6.09 -7.65
N ALA A 5 12.88 6.75 -7.55
CA ALA A 5 14.06 6.20 -6.87
C ALA A 5 13.74 5.76 -5.43
N TYR A 6 12.75 6.40 -4.80
CA TYR A 6 12.27 6.05 -3.47
C TYR A 6 11.49 4.73 -3.40
N ALA A 7 10.64 4.44 -4.39
CA ALA A 7 9.90 3.16 -4.40
C ALA A 7 10.86 1.96 -4.34
N HIS A 8 12.03 2.09 -4.98
CA HIS A 8 13.07 1.07 -5.02
C HIS A 8 13.81 0.88 -3.68
N THR A 9 13.76 1.87 -2.77
CA THR A 9 14.30 1.71 -1.41
C THR A 9 13.33 1.00 -0.49
N LEU A 10 12.04 0.99 -0.83
CA LEU A 10 11.00 0.29 -0.08
C LEU A 10 10.90 -1.18 -0.49
N VAL A 11 10.94 -1.44 -1.80
CA VAL A 11 10.76 -2.77 -2.39
C VAL A 11 11.62 -2.91 -3.64
N ASP A 12 12.28 -4.05 -3.80
CA ASP A 12 12.96 -4.38 -5.06
C ASP A 12 11.92 -4.49 -6.21
N PRO A 13 12.04 -3.68 -7.27
CA PRO A 13 11.12 -3.73 -8.40
C PRO A 13 11.03 -5.09 -9.08
N GLU A 14 12.11 -5.86 -9.10
CA GLU A 14 12.12 -7.21 -9.68
C GLU A 14 11.30 -8.16 -8.81
N GLU A 15 11.39 -8.04 -7.49
CA GLU A 15 10.57 -8.81 -6.55
C GLU A 15 9.09 -8.45 -6.67
N ALA A 16 8.77 -7.16 -6.74
CA ALA A 16 7.39 -6.69 -6.96
C ALA A 16 6.83 -7.21 -8.30
N ALA A 17 7.64 -7.21 -9.36
CA ALA A 17 7.24 -7.73 -10.66
C ALA A 17 7.02 -9.25 -10.64
N ALA A 18 7.91 -10.00 -9.98
CA ALA A 18 7.76 -11.45 -9.80
C ALA A 18 6.51 -11.78 -8.96
N ARG A 19 6.24 -11.01 -7.91
CA ARG A 19 5.01 -11.13 -7.10
C ARG A 19 3.77 -10.89 -7.94
N LEU A 20 3.79 -9.83 -8.77
CA LEU A 20 2.69 -9.52 -9.68
C LEU A 20 2.44 -10.64 -10.69
N GLU A 21 3.50 -11.18 -11.31
CA GLU A 21 3.39 -12.30 -12.25
C GLU A 21 2.77 -13.52 -11.57
N HIS A 22 3.29 -13.91 -10.40
CA HIS A 22 2.75 -15.01 -9.62
C HIS A 22 1.25 -14.84 -9.32
N TYR A 23 0.82 -13.63 -8.95
CA TYR A 23 -0.60 -13.37 -8.69
C TYR A 23 -1.45 -13.36 -9.95
N ARG A 24 -0.94 -12.83 -11.06
CA ARG A 24 -1.63 -12.86 -12.36
C ARG A 24 -1.87 -14.31 -12.81
N GLU A 25 -0.87 -15.18 -12.72
CA GLU A 25 -1.02 -16.60 -13.06
C GLU A 25 -2.10 -17.28 -12.19
N ARG A 26 -2.06 -17.06 -10.87
CA ARG A 26 -3.05 -17.62 -9.94
C ARG A 26 -4.47 -17.13 -10.20
N CYS A 27 -4.61 -15.84 -10.53
CA CYS A 27 -5.91 -15.24 -10.86
C CYS A 27 -6.42 -15.74 -12.20
N ALA A 28 -5.56 -15.82 -13.22
CA ALA A 28 -5.89 -16.35 -14.54
C ALA A 28 -6.34 -17.82 -14.47
N ALA A 29 -5.67 -18.65 -13.68
CA ALA A 29 -6.06 -20.05 -13.46
C ALA A 29 -7.46 -20.20 -12.81
N ARG A 30 -7.95 -19.15 -12.14
CA ARG A 30 -9.28 -19.08 -11.50
C ARG A 30 -10.29 -18.28 -12.32
N GLY A 31 -9.89 -17.71 -13.46
CA GLY A 31 -10.74 -16.85 -14.29
C GLY A 31 -11.16 -15.53 -13.60
N VAL A 32 -10.33 -14.99 -12.71
CA VAL A 32 -10.60 -13.71 -12.01
C VAL A 32 -9.54 -12.66 -12.35
N ASP A 33 -9.91 -11.38 -12.23
CA ASP A 33 -8.96 -10.27 -12.41
C ASP A 33 -8.14 -10.05 -11.13
N PHE A 34 -6.82 -9.89 -11.28
CA PHE A 34 -5.92 -9.69 -10.16
C PHE A 34 -6.20 -8.37 -9.44
N LEU A 35 -6.28 -7.26 -10.17
CA LEU A 35 -6.38 -5.94 -9.57
C LEU A 35 -7.68 -5.79 -8.77
N ALA A 36 -8.81 -6.21 -9.35
CA ALA A 36 -10.09 -6.24 -8.65
C ALA A 36 -10.05 -7.15 -7.41
N THR A 37 -9.37 -8.29 -7.49
CA THR A 37 -9.18 -9.20 -6.36
C THR A 37 -8.33 -8.57 -5.26
N ALA A 38 -7.20 -7.94 -5.61
CA ALA A 38 -6.31 -7.28 -4.68
C ALA A 38 -7.00 -6.10 -3.99
N VAL A 39 -7.68 -5.22 -4.74
CA VAL A 39 -8.48 -4.12 -4.20
C VAL A 39 -9.51 -4.62 -3.18
N GLN A 40 -10.24 -5.67 -3.52
CA GLN A 40 -11.24 -6.24 -2.62
C GLN A 40 -10.62 -6.80 -1.34
N GLN A 41 -9.52 -7.55 -1.48
CA GLN A 41 -8.84 -8.17 -0.34
C GLN A 41 -8.25 -7.14 0.61
N GLU A 42 -7.52 -6.15 0.08
CA GLU A 42 -6.90 -5.12 0.91
C GLU A 42 -7.92 -4.20 1.57
N TYR A 43 -8.99 -3.83 0.86
CA TYR A 43 -10.10 -3.12 1.49
C TYR A 43 -10.73 -3.93 2.63
N SER A 44 -11.00 -5.21 2.40
CA SER A 44 -11.63 -6.07 3.43
C SER A 44 -10.72 -6.24 4.65
N ARG A 45 -9.40 -6.37 4.43
CA ARG A 45 -8.38 -6.45 5.47
C ARG A 45 -8.39 -5.18 6.32
N VAL A 46 -8.27 -4.01 5.69
CA VAL A 46 -8.16 -2.74 6.42
C VAL A 46 -9.47 -2.33 7.11
N ILE A 47 -10.62 -2.72 6.57
CA ILE A 47 -11.90 -2.51 7.26
C ILE A 47 -12.04 -3.45 8.46
N GLY A 48 -11.66 -4.73 8.31
CA GLY A 48 -11.72 -5.71 9.39
C GLY A 48 -10.72 -5.41 10.52
N GLU A 49 -9.55 -4.90 10.15
CA GLU A 49 -8.47 -4.55 11.06
C GLU A 49 -7.84 -3.21 10.65
N PRO A 50 -8.44 -2.08 11.06
CA PRO A 50 -7.92 -0.75 10.74
C PRO A 50 -6.47 -0.55 11.19
N ALA A 51 -6.04 -1.23 12.25
CA ALA A 51 -4.68 -1.15 12.78
C ALA A 51 -3.62 -1.79 11.86
N ALA A 52 -4.01 -2.51 10.81
CA ALA A 52 -3.08 -3.12 9.85
C ALA A 52 -2.56 -2.15 8.78
N TYR A 53 -3.16 -0.94 8.64
CA TYR A 53 -2.71 0.02 7.62
C TYR A 53 -1.23 0.43 7.70
N PRO A 54 -0.55 0.47 8.87
CA PRO A 54 0.87 0.80 8.92
C PRO A 54 1.76 -0.23 8.24
N ALA A 55 1.28 -1.47 8.07
CA ALA A 55 2.04 -2.53 7.41
C ALA A 55 2.23 -2.31 5.90
N PHE A 56 1.50 -1.35 5.30
CA PHE A 56 1.79 -0.89 3.94
C PHE A 56 2.94 0.13 3.88
N GLY A 57 3.37 0.66 5.03
CA GLY A 57 4.37 1.70 5.12
C GLY A 57 4.07 2.90 4.22
N PRO A 58 5.10 3.56 3.65
CA PRO A 58 4.92 4.73 2.78
C PRO A 58 4.05 4.46 1.53
N LEU A 59 3.93 3.20 1.07
CA LEU A 59 3.03 2.82 -0.03
C LEU A 59 1.55 3.00 0.33
N TRP A 60 1.20 3.15 1.61
CA TRP A 60 -0.19 3.31 2.08
C TRP A 60 -0.99 4.34 1.28
N TRP A 61 -0.41 5.51 1.03
CA TRP A 61 -1.13 6.58 0.34
C TRP A 61 -1.41 6.25 -1.13
N ALA A 62 -0.48 5.59 -1.80
CA ALA A 62 -0.70 5.08 -3.16
C ALA A 62 -1.80 3.99 -3.15
N VAL A 63 -1.73 3.04 -2.22
CA VAL A 63 -2.76 2.00 -2.05
C VAL A 63 -4.13 2.63 -1.76
N LYS A 64 -4.22 3.59 -0.84
CA LYS A 64 -5.47 4.29 -0.49
C LYS A 64 -6.07 5.01 -1.70
N ARG A 65 -5.25 5.64 -2.55
CA ARG A 65 -5.70 6.25 -3.80
C ARG A 65 -6.23 5.21 -4.80
N ILE A 66 -5.55 4.07 -4.96
CA ILE A 66 -6.02 2.95 -5.80
C ILE A 66 -7.35 2.44 -5.27
N LEU A 67 -7.47 2.17 -3.97
CA LEU A 67 -8.73 1.74 -3.36
C LEU A 67 -9.86 2.76 -3.64
N ARG A 68 -9.60 4.06 -3.45
CA ARG A 68 -10.58 5.12 -3.75
C ARG A 68 -10.99 5.13 -5.22
N ALA A 69 -10.05 5.00 -6.16
CA ALA A 69 -10.32 4.95 -7.59
C ALA A 69 -11.23 3.78 -7.99
N HIS A 70 -11.16 2.68 -7.23
CA HIS A 70 -12.00 1.50 -7.39
C HIS A 70 -13.25 1.49 -6.48
N GLY A 71 -13.67 2.65 -5.98
CA GLY A 71 -14.91 2.79 -5.20
C GLY A 71 -14.84 2.27 -3.76
N ARG A 72 -13.64 2.10 -3.22
CA ARG A 72 -13.36 1.63 -1.85
C ARG A 72 -12.82 2.78 -1.00
N ASP A 73 -13.69 3.69 -0.59
CA ASP A 73 -13.29 4.89 0.15
C ASP A 73 -12.96 4.59 1.63
N LEU A 74 -11.79 5.06 2.07
CA LEU A 74 -11.29 4.94 3.43
C LEU A 74 -11.25 6.29 4.17
N GLY A 75 -11.81 7.35 3.58
CA GLY A 75 -11.80 8.72 4.08
C GLY A 75 -11.00 9.66 3.17
N THR A 76 -11.08 10.97 3.42
CA THR A 76 -10.61 12.00 2.49
C THR A 76 -9.15 12.42 2.67
N CYS A 77 -8.51 12.08 3.79
CA CYS A 77 -7.11 12.42 4.02
C CYS A 77 -6.21 11.72 3.01
N ASP A 78 -5.17 12.42 2.57
CA ASP A 78 -4.25 11.99 1.51
C ASP A 78 -2.90 12.70 1.70
N ASP A 79 -1.81 12.00 1.39
CA ASP A 79 -0.46 12.55 1.30
C ASP A 79 0.04 12.34 -0.12
N GLY A 80 -0.27 13.33 -0.97
CA GLY A 80 -0.01 13.22 -2.40
C GLY A 80 1.47 13.12 -2.78
N PRO A 81 2.36 13.94 -2.21
CA PRO A 81 3.80 13.80 -2.45
C PRO A 81 4.32 12.40 -2.10
N MET A 82 3.91 11.84 -0.94
CA MET A 82 4.33 10.49 -0.57
C MET A 82 3.72 9.42 -1.49
N ALA A 83 2.45 9.55 -1.87
CA ALA A 83 1.82 8.62 -2.82
C ALA A 83 2.55 8.60 -4.17
N GLU A 84 2.90 9.76 -4.73
CA GLU A 84 3.62 9.85 -6.00
C GLU A 84 5.05 9.31 -5.94
N ALA A 85 5.70 9.47 -4.77
CA ALA A 85 7.06 9.01 -4.53
C ALA A 85 7.12 7.49 -4.27
N ALA A 86 6.17 6.93 -3.52
CA ALA A 86 6.17 5.52 -3.15
C ALA A 86 5.61 4.62 -4.26
N ALA A 87 4.67 5.10 -5.08
CA ALA A 87 4.04 4.29 -6.12
C ALA A 87 5.02 3.75 -7.17
N LEU A 88 4.77 2.51 -7.61
CA LEU A 88 5.54 1.92 -8.70
C LEU A 88 4.95 2.37 -10.04
N ARG A 89 5.84 2.52 -11.03
CA ARG A 89 5.51 3.08 -12.34
C ARG A 89 5.77 2.07 -13.45
N GLY A 90 4.90 2.08 -14.45
CA GLY A 90 5.06 1.31 -15.68
C GLY A 90 6.11 1.91 -16.62
N ALA A 91 6.33 1.26 -17.75
CA ALA A 91 7.30 1.70 -18.76
C ALA A 91 6.95 3.08 -19.36
N ASP A 92 5.68 3.47 -19.33
CA ASP A 92 5.18 4.78 -19.76
C ASP A 92 5.36 5.89 -18.72
N GLY A 93 5.85 5.55 -17.52
CA GLY A 93 6.04 6.47 -16.39
C GLY A 93 4.77 6.80 -15.61
N ALA A 94 3.62 6.24 -15.99
CA ALA A 94 2.39 6.33 -15.20
C ALA A 94 2.46 5.37 -14.01
N ILE A 95 1.67 5.66 -12.96
CA ILE A 95 1.52 4.73 -11.83
C ILE A 95 0.90 3.44 -12.37
N ASP A 96 1.56 2.32 -12.11
CA ASP A 96 1.01 0.98 -12.38
C ASP A 96 0.33 0.49 -11.10
N GLU A 97 -1.00 0.50 -11.10
CA GLU A 97 -1.80 0.12 -9.93
C GLU A 97 -1.56 -1.34 -9.54
N ALA A 98 -1.48 -2.25 -10.51
CA ALA A 98 -1.31 -3.67 -10.25
C ALA A 98 0.08 -3.94 -9.65
N LEU A 99 1.12 -3.32 -10.21
CA LEU A 99 2.48 -3.41 -9.68
C LEU A 99 2.60 -2.76 -8.30
N THR A 100 1.93 -1.63 -8.07
CA THR A 100 1.91 -0.96 -6.76
C THR A 100 1.21 -1.82 -5.70
N MET A 101 0.09 -2.48 -6.04
CA MET A 101 -0.59 -3.41 -5.12
C MET A 101 0.27 -4.64 -4.81
N ALA A 102 1.00 -5.17 -5.79
CA ALA A 102 1.94 -6.27 -5.56
C ALA A 102 3.13 -5.83 -4.69
N ALA A 103 3.69 -4.65 -4.93
CA ALA A 103 4.75 -4.09 -4.09
C ALA A 103 4.29 -3.83 -2.66
N ALA A 104 3.06 -3.37 -2.46
CA ALA A 104 2.49 -3.16 -1.13
C ALA A 104 2.38 -4.48 -0.34
N ASP A 105 2.12 -5.58 -1.03
CA ASP A 105 2.11 -6.92 -0.43
C ASP A 105 3.52 -7.44 -0.14
N VAL A 106 4.51 -7.22 -1.01
CA VAL A 106 5.93 -7.51 -0.73
C VAL A 106 6.44 -6.68 0.46
N PHE A 107 6.19 -5.38 0.47
CA PHE A 107 6.58 -4.49 1.56
C PHE A 107 5.99 -4.96 2.89
N ARG A 108 4.75 -5.45 2.88
CA ARG A 108 4.12 -5.98 4.09
C ARG A 108 4.85 -7.23 4.63
N ASP A 109 5.39 -8.08 3.77
CA ASP A 109 6.24 -9.20 4.22
C ASP A 109 7.52 -8.67 4.88
N HIS A 110 8.18 -7.67 4.27
CA HIS A 110 9.34 -7.00 4.87
C HIS A 110 8.99 -6.32 6.19
N TYR A 111 7.83 -5.66 6.25
CA TYR A 111 7.34 -5.00 7.44
C TYR A 111 7.25 -5.98 8.63
N TYR A 112 6.64 -7.14 8.43
CA TYR A 112 6.51 -8.13 9.50
C TYR A 112 7.83 -8.87 9.82
N ALA A 113 8.80 -8.86 8.91
CA ALA A 113 10.13 -9.42 9.16
C ALA A 113 11.02 -8.45 9.96
N ASP A 114 10.97 -7.16 9.63
CA ASP A 114 11.98 -6.18 10.04
C ASP A 114 11.46 -5.14 11.05
N TYR A 115 10.14 -4.96 11.18
CA TYR A 115 9.53 -3.95 12.03
C TYR A 115 8.68 -4.56 13.14
N LEU A 116 8.60 -3.84 14.26
CA LEU A 116 7.59 -4.13 15.27
C LEU A 116 6.21 -3.80 14.72
N GLU A 117 5.23 -4.66 14.98
CA GLU A 117 3.84 -4.44 14.56
C GLU A 117 3.32 -3.08 15.07
N GLY A 118 2.73 -2.30 14.16
CA GLY A 118 2.26 -0.94 14.44
C GLY A 118 3.33 0.15 14.34
N SER A 119 4.56 -0.17 13.95
CA SER A 119 5.59 0.81 13.55
C SER A 119 5.07 1.77 12.48
N ARG A 120 5.41 3.05 12.64
CA ARG A 120 4.94 4.16 11.79
C ARG A 120 6.07 5.05 11.26
N ASP A 121 7.29 4.84 11.74
CA ASP A 121 8.44 5.66 11.40
C ASP A 121 9.26 4.93 10.34
N PHE A 122 9.47 5.58 9.20
CA PHE A 122 10.13 5.06 8.00
C PHE A 122 11.11 6.10 7.45
N ASP A 123 11.97 5.71 6.53
CA ASP A 123 12.82 6.67 5.81
C ASP A 123 12.01 7.41 4.74
N ALA A 124 12.22 8.72 4.62
CA ALA A 124 11.62 9.58 3.61
C ALA A 124 12.45 9.59 2.31
N PRO A 125 11.89 10.06 1.17
CA PRO A 125 12.61 10.13 -0.11
C PRO A 125 13.91 10.97 -0.09
N ASP A 126 13.99 11.96 0.79
CA ASP A 126 15.14 12.84 0.97
C ASP A 126 16.15 12.32 2.02
N GLY A 127 15.88 11.17 2.64
CA GLY A 127 16.70 10.56 3.69
C GLY A 127 16.37 11.05 5.10
N ASP A 128 15.39 11.94 5.27
CA ASP A 128 14.88 12.31 6.59
C ASP A 128 13.88 11.25 7.12
N SER A 129 13.40 11.42 8.35
CA SER A 129 12.38 10.53 8.92
C SER A 129 10.97 10.88 8.40
N TYR A 130 10.23 9.89 7.93
CA TYR A 130 8.82 9.97 7.61
C TYR A 130 7.97 9.25 8.66
N ARG A 131 6.87 9.88 9.11
CA ARG A 131 5.90 9.24 10.00
C ARG A 131 4.56 9.04 9.31
N LEU A 132 4.17 7.79 9.11
CA LEU A 132 2.87 7.43 8.59
C LEU A 132 1.77 7.61 9.66
N VAL A 133 0.90 8.60 9.43
CA VAL A 133 -0.32 8.80 10.21
C VAL A 133 -1.45 9.14 9.26
N ASP A 134 -2.44 8.26 9.17
CA ASP A 134 -3.69 8.55 8.45
C ASP A 134 -4.81 8.85 9.44
N PRO A 135 -5.22 10.12 9.61
CA PRO A 135 -6.28 10.52 10.53
C PRO A 135 -7.60 9.76 10.33
N ASP A 136 -7.93 9.35 9.10
CA ASP A 136 -9.17 8.60 8.84
C ASP A 136 -9.08 7.18 9.41
N MET A 137 -7.92 6.56 9.25
CA MET A 137 -7.64 5.24 9.81
C MET A 137 -7.50 5.29 11.33
N GLU A 138 -6.84 6.31 11.88
CA GLU A 138 -6.71 6.50 13.32
C GLU A 138 -8.08 6.68 14.00
N ARG A 139 -9.02 7.39 13.37
CA ARG A 139 -10.41 7.47 13.86
C ARG A 139 -11.10 6.10 13.87
N ARG A 140 -10.88 5.28 12.84
CA ARG A 140 -11.43 3.91 12.76
C ARG A 140 -10.82 2.99 13.81
N ILE A 141 -9.51 3.09 14.04
CA ILE A 141 -8.83 2.34 15.11
C ILE A 141 -9.45 2.69 16.46
N ARG A 142 -9.60 3.98 16.78
CA ARG A 142 -10.23 4.44 18.04
C ARG A 142 -11.66 3.93 18.20
N ALA A 143 -12.45 4.00 17.11
CA ALA A 143 -13.82 3.47 17.10
C ALA A 143 -13.86 1.96 17.32
N ALA A 144 -12.92 1.20 16.75
CA ALA A 144 -12.85 -0.26 16.90
C ALA A 144 -12.47 -0.70 18.33
N VAL A 145 -11.65 0.08 19.04
CA VAL A 145 -11.26 -0.21 20.44
C VAL A 145 -12.24 0.32 21.50
N GLY A 146 -13.36 0.92 21.09
CA GLY A 146 -14.43 1.35 22.01
C GLY A 146 -14.15 2.65 22.78
N PHE A 147 -13.15 3.43 22.40
CA PHE A 147 -12.98 4.79 22.92
C PHE A 147 -13.89 5.75 22.12
N VAL A 148 -15.13 5.86 22.59
CA VAL A 148 -16.01 6.99 22.27
C VAL A 148 -15.69 8.08 23.30
N GLU A 149 -15.31 9.27 22.84
CA GLU A 149 -15.17 10.45 23.70
C GLU A 149 -16.50 10.83 24.37
#